data_AF-A0A354H3L9-F1
#
_entry.id   AF-A0A354H3L9-F1
#
_cell.length_a   1.000
_cell.length_b   1.000
_cell.length_c   1.000
_cell.angle_alpha   90.00
_cell.angle_beta   90.00
_cell.angle_gamma   90.00
#
_symmetry.space_group_name_H-M   'P 1'
#
loop_
_entity.id
_entity.type
_entity.pdbx_description
1 polymer ?
#
loop_
_entity_poly.entity_id
_entity_poly.type
_entity_poly.pdbx_seq_one_letter_code
_entity_poly.pdbx_strand_id
1 'polypeptide(L)'
;IKKIQDYGISVHGAFMFGMPYDYFNSLEDHSGKKIVEFCKKNHIGIQPTCLSNLPGSLDFIEGLKKDELIYGNPGSMDYFCSLTIADLTESNRKIPDSLFNSPLVVFYMLYDTMNKVGSYFNTLSLVYFMARKAWNMPTSNGLRNLKERAIDAFAGVGFQLGCSAYFELYKELACSTKWIKGTFERLYDFEKNPDVKKLFDKHIKSFI
;
A
#
# COMPACT_ATOMS: atom_id res chain seq x y z
N ILE A 1 -6.75 -0.85 -18.44
CA ILE A 1 -6.93 -2.08 -17.62
C ILE A 1 -7.60 -3.20 -18.40
N LYS A 2 -8.89 -3.10 -18.76
CA LYS A 2 -9.61 -4.17 -19.49
C LYS A 2 -8.83 -4.74 -20.69
N LYS A 3 -8.34 -3.87 -21.58
CA LYS A 3 -7.52 -4.29 -22.74
C LYS A 3 -6.31 -5.16 -22.36
N ILE A 4 -5.64 -4.88 -21.24
CA ILE A 4 -4.47 -5.63 -20.75
C ILE A 4 -4.90 -6.99 -20.19
N GLN A 5 -5.97 -7.01 -19.38
CA GLN A 5 -6.53 -8.25 -18.81
C GLN A 5 -7.14 -9.15 -19.89
N ASP A 6 -7.64 -8.56 -20.98
CA ASP A 6 -8.02 -9.25 -22.22
C ASP A 6 -6.80 -9.76 -23.01
N TYR A 7 -5.60 -9.78 -22.43
CA TYR A 7 -4.46 -10.59 -22.89
C TYR A 7 -3.99 -11.61 -21.83
N GLY A 8 -4.75 -11.78 -20.75
CA GLY A 8 -4.41 -12.69 -19.65
C GLY A 8 -3.37 -12.11 -18.69
N ILE A 9 -3.01 -10.83 -18.87
CA ILE A 9 -1.99 -10.15 -18.09
C ILE A 9 -2.60 -9.62 -16.78
N SER A 10 -2.01 -10.01 -15.67
CA SER A 10 -2.33 -9.50 -14.33
C SER A 10 -1.91 -8.04 -14.20
N VAL A 11 -2.76 -7.22 -13.57
CA VAL A 11 -2.48 -5.79 -13.36
C VAL A 11 -2.44 -5.48 -11.87
N HIS A 12 -1.41 -4.76 -11.46
CA HIS A 12 -1.27 -4.16 -10.15
C HIS A 12 -1.15 -2.66 -10.30
N GLY A 13 -1.97 -1.91 -9.57
CA GLY A 13 -1.90 -0.47 -9.56
C GLY A 13 -0.87 0.01 -8.55
N ALA A 14 0.06 0.86 -8.99
CA ALA A 14 0.92 1.61 -8.10
C ALA A 14 0.16 2.84 -7.59
N PHE A 15 -0.04 2.94 -6.28
CA PHE A 15 -0.74 4.07 -5.66
C PHE A 15 0.13 4.71 -4.59
N MET A 16 0.29 6.03 -4.66
CA MET A 16 1.02 6.79 -3.66
C MET A 16 0.03 7.53 -2.78
N PHE A 17 0.16 7.35 -1.46
CA PHE A 17 -0.66 7.99 -0.43
C PHE A 17 0.09 9.19 0.16
N GLY A 18 -0.65 10.22 0.58
CA GLY A 18 -0.05 11.45 1.11
C GLY A 18 0.11 12.54 0.05
N MET A 19 -0.57 12.39 -1.08
CA MET A 19 -0.50 13.33 -2.20
C MET A 19 -1.38 14.57 -1.97
N PRO A 20 -1.11 15.72 -2.62
CA PRO A 20 -1.88 16.96 -2.41
C PRO A 20 -3.40 16.86 -2.64
N TYR A 21 -3.85 15.89 -3.43
CA TYR A 21 -5.27 15.66 -3.72
C TYR A 21 -5.89 14.54 -2.88
N ASP A 22 -5.11 13.93 -1.98
CA ASP A 22 -5.66 13.00 -1.02
C ASP A 22 -6.47 13.73 0.05
N TYR A 23 -7.55 13.07 0.49
CA TYR A 23 -8.44 13.58 1.52
C TYR A 23 -8.67 12.54 2.61
N PHE A 24 -8.95 13.03 3.82
CA PHE A 24 -9.33 12.22 4.96
C PHE A 24 -10.38 12.97 5.80
N ASN A 25 -11.63 12.50 5.75
CA ASN A 25 -12.71 13.04 6.58
C ASN A 25 -12.93 12.18 7.83
N SER A 26 -12.74 10.87 7.72
CA SER A 26 -12.84 9.91 8.81
C SER A 26 -12.17 8.57 8.45
N LEU A 27 -12.11 7.64 9.41
CA LEU A 27 -11.71 6.25 9.18
C LEU A 27 -12.58 5.53 8.12
N GLU A 28 -13.79 6.00 7.87
CA GLU A 28 -14.70 5.42 6.88
C GLU A 28 -14.82 6.21 5.58
N ASP A 29 -14.27 7.43 5.52
CA ASP A 29 -14.31 8.30 4.35
C ASP A 29 -12.96 8.99 4.10
N HIS A 30 -12.20 8.42 3.17
CA HIS A 30 -10.86 8.86 2.77
C HIS A 30 -10.52 8.33 1.37
N SER A 31 -9.49 8.90 0.70
CA SER A 31 -9.08 8.50 -0.65
C SER A 31 -8.84 7.00 -0.81
N GLY A 32 -8.30 6.35 0.22
CA GLY A 32 -8.07 4.90 0.24
C GLY A 32 -9.34 4.08 -0.08
N LYS A 33 -10.52 4.49 0.42
CA LYS A 33 -11.79 3.81 0.10
C LYS A 33 -12.11 3.87 -1.39
N LYS A 34 -11.84 5.01 -2.04
CA LYS A 34 -12.02 5.18 -3.49
C LYS A 34 -11.04 4.34 -4.30
N ILE A 35 -9.81 4.20 -3.82
CA ILE A 35 -8.81 3.29 -4.42
C ILE A 35 -9.27 1.84 -4.29
N VAL A 36 -9.78 1.41 -3.12
CA VAL A 36 -10.35 0.07 -2.93
C VAL A 36 -11.48 -0.19 -3.92
N GLU A 37 -12.44 0.73 -4.03
CA GLU A 37 -13.56 0.64 -4.98
C GLU A 37 -13.06 0.50 -6.43
N PHE A 38 -12.08 1.33 -6.81
CA PHE A 38 -11.47 1.27 -8.13
C PHE A 38 -10.78 -0.07 -8.39
N CYS A 39 -9.96 -0.57 -7.46
CA CYS A 39 -9.25 -1.83 -7.58
C CYS A 39 -10.22 -3.01 -7.71
N LYS A 40 -11.24 -3.07 -6.85
CA LYS A 40 -12.28 -4.11 -6.89
C LYS A 40 -13.08 -4.08 -8.19
N LYS A 41 -13.54 -2.89 -8.62
CA LYS A 41 -14.30 -2.73 -9.87
C LYS A 41 -13.50 -3.21 -11.09
N ASN A 42 -12.20 -2.97 -11.09
CA ASN A 42 -11.33 -3.29 -12.22
C ASN A 42 -10.59 -4.64 -12.08
N HIS A 43 -10.80 -5.39 -11.00
CA HIS A 43 -10.12 -6.67 -10.72
C HIS A 43 -8.59 -6.55 -10.81
N ILE A 44 -8.03 -5.52 -10.18
CA ILE A 44 -6.58 -5.32 -10.09
C ILE A 44 -6.12 -5.42 -8.64
N GLY A 45 -4.90 -5.92 -8.45
CA GLY A 45 -4.23 -5.84 -7.14
C GLY A 45 -3.59 -4.47 -6.94
N ILE A 46 -2.85 -4.32 -5.84
CA ILE A 46 -2.33 -3.03 -5.39
C ILE A 46 -0.86 -3.15 -4.99
N GLN A 47 -0.09 -2.10 -5.30
CA GLN A 47 1.27 -1.85 -4.84
C GLN A 47 1.30 -0.42 -4.28
N PRO A 48 0.94 -0.22 -3.01
CA PRO A 48 0.86 1.11 -2.45
C PRO A 48 2.17 1.52 -1.80
N THR A 49 2.39 2.82 -1.73
CA THR A 49 3.52 3.45 -1.02
C THR A 49 3.05 4.74 -0.35
N CYS A 50 3.69 5.12 0.75
CA CYS A 50 3.52 6.43 1.33
C CYS A 50 4.45 7.45 0.64
N LEU A 51 4.02 8.72 0.61
CA LEU A 51 4.81 9.80 0.05
C LEU A 51 6.15 9.93 0.79
N SER A 52 7.22 9.67 0.06
CA SER A 52 8.57 9.65 0.61
C SER A 52 9.62 10.17 -0.36
N ASN A 53 10.57 10.91 0.17
CA ASN A 53 11.79 11.37 -0.47
C ASN A 53 12.86 10.28 -0.37
N LEU A 54 13.02 9.51 -1.45
CA LEU A 54 13.97 8.40 -1.51
C LEU A 54 15.40 8.87 -1.77
N PRO A 55 16.42 8.34 -1.04
CA PRO A 55 17.82 8.58 -1.39
C PRO A 55 18.10 8.30 -2.87
N GLY A 56 18.72 9.27 -3.55
CA GLY A 56 19.01 9.20 -4.98
C GLY A 56 17.96 9.84 -5.90
N SER A 57 16.80 10.26 -5.37
CA SER A 57 15.81 11.05 -6.11
C SER A 57 16.11 12.56 -6.08
N LEU A 58 15.59 13.31 -7.06
CA LEU A 58 15.63 14.78 -7.03
C LEU A 58 14.86 15.34 -5.83
N ASP A 59 13.70 14.74 -5.52
CA ASP A 59 12.88 15.11 -4.35
C ASP A 59 13.64 14.98 -3.04
N PHE A 60 14.53 13.99 -2.91
CA PHE A 60 15.40 13.85 -1.75
C PHE A 60 16.44 14.96 -1.65
N ILE A 61 17.09 15.32 -2.76
CA ILE A 61 18.06 16.42 -2.77
C ILE A 61 17.37 17.74 -2.43
N GLU A 62 16.17 17.97 -2.95
CA GLU A 62 15.38 19.16 -2.62
C GLU A 62 14.88 19.15 -1.17
N GLY A 63 14.37 18.01 -0.70
CA GLY A 63 13.87 17.84 0.67
C GLY A 63 14.94 18.11 1.71
N LEU A 64 16.19 17.68 1.46
CA LEU A 64 17.33 18.02 2.32
C LEU A 64 17.63 19.52 2.36
N LYS A 65 17.53 20.22 1.23
CA LYS A 65 17.77 21.67 1.17
C LYS A 65 16.68 22.49 1.88
N LYS A 66 15.46 21.94 1.95
CA LYS A 66 14.27 22.61 2.50
C LYS A 66 13.91 22.14 3.92
N ASP A 67 14.71 21.24 4.50
CA ASP A 67 14.45 20.62 5.81
C ASP A 67 13.05 19.96 5.91
N GLU A 68 12.68 19.23 4.85
CA GLU A 68 11.34 18.62 4.71
C GLU A 68 11.25 17.20 5.29
N LEU A 69 12.35 16.62 5.76
CA LEU A 69 12.40 15.26 6.28
C LEU A 69 11.89 15.20 7.72
N ILE A 70 10.93 14.32 8.01
CA ILE A 70 10.24 14.30 9.30
C ILE A 70 10.88 13.39 10.35
N TYR A 71 11.74 12.45 9.91
CA TYR A 71 12.46 11.51 10.78
C TYR A 71 13.94 11.86 10.94
N GLY A 72 14.27 13.14 10.71
CA GLY A 72 15.64 13.63 10.75
C GLY A 72 16.44 13.31 9.48
N ASN A 73 17.74 13.53 9.58
CA ASN A 73 18.65 13.46 8.45
C ASN A 73 19.07 12.02 8.10
N PRO A 74 19.50 11.78 6.85
CA PRO A 74 20.09 10.51 6.42
C PRO A 74 21.22 10.06 7.36
N GLY A 75 21.21 8.77 7.71
CA GLY A 75 22.15 8.18 8.66
C GLY A 75 21.66 8.13 10.11
N SER A 76 20.51 8.74 10.43
CA SER A 76 19.85 8.53 11.72
C SER A 76 19.06 7.21 11.75
N MET A 77 18.84 6.67 12.96
CA MET A 77 18.06 5.44 13.15
C MET A 77 16.60 5.65 12.77
N ASP A 78 16.01 6.80 13.11
CA ASP A 78 14.63 7.12 12.78
C ASP A 78 14.42 7.21 11.25
N TYR A 79 15.36 7.85 10.55
CA TYR A 79 15.35 7.87 9.09
C TYR A 79 15.51 6.46 8.50
N PHE A 80 16.42 5.63 9.04
CA PHE A 80 16.57 4.23 8.62
C PHE A 80 15.30 3.41 8.85
N CYS A 81 14.63 3.57 9.99
CA CYS A 81 13.35 2.92 10.30
C CYS A 81 12.23 3.38 9.36
N SER A 82 12.25 4.62 8.88
CA SER A 82 11.30 5.09 7.86
C SER A 82 11.56 4.51 6.46
N LEU A 83 12.82 4.14 6.16
CA LEU A 83 13.23 3.58 4.87
C LEU A 83 13.24 2.05 4.84
N THR A 84 13.45 1.41 5.98
CA THR A 84 13.40 -0.04 6.09
C THR A 84 11.95 -0.44 6.16
N ILE A 85 11.43 -0.89 5.02
CA ILE A 85 10.46 -1.97 4.81
C ILE A 85 9.84 -1.73 3.42
N ALA A 86 9.62 -2.84 2.70
CA ALA A 86 8.96 -2.96 1.40
C ALA A 86 8.12 -1.73 1.00
N ASP A 87 8.59 -1.01 -0.02
CA ASP A 87 7.92 0.13 -0.65
C ASP A 87 7.49 1.28 0.29
N LEU A 88 8.28 1.58 1.34
CA LEU A 88 8.19 2.81 2.16
C LEU A 88 6.83 2.98 2.85
N THR A 89 6.69 2.27 3.96
CA THR A 89 5.43 2.21 4.69
C THR A 89 5.12 3.51 5.44
N GLU A 90 6.12 4.26 5.87
CA GLU A 90 5.95 5.55 6.52
C GLU A 90 6.32 6.69 5.56
N SER A 91 5.60 7.81 5.63
CA SER A 91 5.95 9.00 4.86
C SER A 91 7.15 9.68 5.51
N ASN A 92 8.25 9.92 4.81
CA ASN A 92 9.41 10.60 5.39
C ASN A 92 9.47 12.11 5.07
N ARG A 93 8.42 12.66 4.44
CA ARG A 93 8.28 14.07 4.04
C ARG A 93 7.07 14.70 4.72
N LYS A 94 7.07 16.04 4.83
CA LYS A 94 5.89 16.83 5.19
C LYS A 94 4.65 16.41 4.38
N ILE A 95 3.54 16.22 5.08
CA ILE A 95 2.26 15.77 4.54
C ILE A 95 1.35 16.99 4.25
N PRO A 96 0.50 16.95 3.22
CA PRO A 96 -0.46 18.02 2.95
C PRO A 96 -1.43 18.30 4.11
N ASP A 97 -1.86 19.54 4.23
CA ASP A 97 -2.81 19.96 5.28
C ASP A 97 -4.18 19.27 5.15
N SER A 98 -4.56 18.83 3.94
CA SER A 98 -5.76 18.03 3.69
C SER A 98 -5.77 16.68 4.43
N LEU A 99 -4.59 16.25 4.90
CA LEU A 99 -4.36 15.06 5.71
C LEU A 99 -3.79 15.42 7.08
N PHE A 100 -4.13 16.61 7.59
CA PHE A 100 -3.76 17.12 8.91
C PHE A 100 -2.24 17.20 9.16
N ASN A 101 -1.43 17.19 8.09
CA ASN A 101 0.02 17.07 8.17
C ASN A 101 0.45 15.85 9.03
N SER A 102 -0.29 14.75 8.94
CA SER A 102 -0.17 13.57 9.80
C SER A 102 0.32 12.33 9.04
N PRO A 103 1.54 11.84 9.32
CA PRO A 103 2.01 10.55 8.79
C PRO A 103 1.15 9.37 9.27
N LEU A 104 0.54 9.48 10.46
CA LEU A 104 -0.39 8.47 11.00
C LEU A 104 -1.62 8.32 10.10
N VAL A 105 -2.20 9.42 9.65
CA VAL A 105 -3.35 9.42 8.72
C VAL A 105 -2.97 8.75 7.41
N VAL A 106 -1.81 9.10 6.84
CA VAL A 106 -1.34 8.53 5.57
C VAL A 106 -1.11 7.02 5.70
N PHE A 107 -0.41 6.59 6.74
CA PHE A 107 -0.17 5.17 7.00
C PHE A 107 -1.48 4.39 7.20
N TYR A 108 -2.43 4.95 7.93
CA TYR A 108 -3.75 4.35 8.09
C TYR A 108 -4.46 4.16 6.74
N MET A 109 -4.47 5.18 5.88
CA MET A 109 -5.10 5.08 4.56
C MET A 109 -4.47 3.99 3.71
N LEU A 110 -3.13 3.89 3.73
CA LEU A 110 -2.40 2.83 3.05
C LEU A 110 -2.77 1.45 3.62
N TYR A 111 -2.69 1.29 4.94
CA TYR A 111 -2.97 0.05 5.65
C TYR A 111 -4.41 -0.43 5.40
N ASP A 112 -5.38 0.47 5.52
CA ASP A 112 -6.79 0.15 5.30
C ASP A 112 -7.05 -0.29 3.86
N THR A 113 -6.40 0.36 2.90
CA THR A 113 -6.48 -0.02 1.48
C THR A 113 -5.88 -1.40 1.25
N MET A 114 -4.69 -1.66 1.81
CA MET A 114 -4.02 -2.96 1.72
C MET A 114 -4.84 -4.06 2.36
N ASN A 115 -5.42 -3.84 3.54
CA ASN A 115 -6.26 -4.83 4.20
C ASN A 115 -7.49 -5.19 3.37
N LYS A 116 -8.08 -4.21 2.66
CA LYS A 116 -9.29 -4.42 1.85
C LYS A 116 -9.06 -4.99 0.45
N VAL A 117 -7.85 -4.89 -0.10
CA VAL A 117 -7.49 -5.37 -1.46
C VAL A 117 -6.50 -6.53 -1.40
N GLY A 118 -5.42 -6.37 -0.63
CA GLY A 118 -4.29 -7.29 -0.54
C GLY A 118 -4.41 -8.39 0.50
N SER A 119 -5.41 -8.40 1.40
CA SER A 119 -5.57 -9.56 2.29
C SER A 119 -5.87 -10.83 1.52
N TYR A 120 -5.41 -11.97 2.05
CA TYR A 120 -5.46 -13.27 1.38
C TYR A 120 -6.86 -13.58 0.83
N PHE A 121 -7.89 -13.45 1.67
CA PHE A 121 -9.28 -13.72 1.28
C PHE A 121 -9.79 -12.81 0.16
N ASN A 122 -9.44 -11.53 0.18
CA ASN A 122 -9.83 -10.60 -0.88
C ASN A 122 -9.08 -10.91 -2.19
N THR A 123 -7.82 -11.30 -2.08
CA THR A 123 -6.95 -11.66 -3.21
C THR A 123 -7.42 -12.93 -3.94
N LEU A 124 -8.08 -13.88 -3.26
CA LEU A 124 -8.62 -15.10 -3.90
C LEU A 124 -9.59 -14.78 -5.06
N SER A 125 -10.39 -13.73 -4.93
CA SER A 125 -11.31 -13.31 -5.99
C SER A 125 -10.56 -12.85 -7.26
N LEU A 126 -9.45 -12.13 -7.06
CA LEU A 126 -8.56 -11.66 -8.12
C LEU A 126 -7.79 -12.83 -8.76
N VAL A 127 -7.31 -13.75 -7.93
CA VAL A 127 -6.65 -14.99 -8.34
C VAL A 127 -7.57 -15.79 -9.28
N TYR A 128 -8.81 -16.03 -8.87
CA TYR A 128 -9.78 -16.77 -9.68
C TYR A 128 -10.09 -16.04 -10.99
N PHE A 129 -10.33 -14.73 -10.93
CA PHE A 129 -10.57 -13.91 -12.11
C PHE A 129 -9.42 -14.00 -13.12
N MET A 130 -8.18 -13.85 -12.64
CA MET A 130 -6.99 -13.88 -13.48
C MET A 130 -6.67 -15.28 -14.02
N ALA A 131 -6.82 -16.32 -13.19
CA ALA A 131 -6.67 -17.71 -13.64
C ALA A 131 -7.66 -18.02 -14.77
N ARG A 132 -8.92 -17.60 -14.64
CA ARG A 132 -9.94 -17.77 -15.69
C ARG A 132 -9.61 -16.97 -16.95
N LYS A 133 -9.11 -15.74 -16.81
CA LYS A 133 -8.68 -14.92 -17.96
C LYS A 133 -7.48 -15.55 -18.67
N ALA A 134 -6.41 -15.87 -17.95
CA ALA A 134 -5.21 -16.52 -18.50
C ALA A 134 -5.55 -17.86 -19.17
N TRP A 135 -6.41 -18.67 -18.55
CA TRP A 135 -6.89 -19.92 -19.15
C TRP A 135 -7.63 -19.71 -20.48
N ASN A 136 -8.35 -18.59 -20.64
CA ASN A 136 -9.20 -18.30 -21.80
C ASN A 136 -8.56 -17.38 -22.85
N MET A 137 -7.37 -16.81 -22.60
CA MET A 137 -6.68 -15.88 -23.50
C MET A 137 -5.68 -16.62 -24.42
N PRO A 138 -5.51 -16.16 -25.68
CA PRO A 138 -6.01 -16.79 -26.91
C PRO A 138 -4.98 -17.75 -27.56
N THR A 139 -5.24 -18.80 -28.36
CA THR A 139 -6.31 -19.25 -29.29
C THR A 139 -6.58 -18.43 -30.55
N SER A 140 -5.92 -17.28 -30.76
CA SER A 140 -6.02 -16.49 -32.02
C SER A 140 -4.74 -16.45 -32.84
N ASN A 141 -3.56 -16.63 -32.22
CA ASN A 141 -2.25 -16.68 -32.90
C ASN A 141 -1.47 -17.98 -32.66
N GLY A 142 -2.09 -18.97 -31.99
CA GLY A 142 -1.44 -20.23 -31.65
C GLY A 142 -2.12 -20.89 -30.46
N LEU A 143 -2.55 -22.13 -30.62
CA LEU A 143 -3.09 -22.95 -29.52
C LEU A 143 -1.93 -23.28 -28.56
N ARG A 144 -1.79 -22.52 -27.48
CA ARG A 144 -1.03 -22.97 -26.30
C ARG A 144 -1.65 -24.29 -25.84
N ASN A 145 -0.84 -25.35 -25.75
CA ASN A 145 -1.31 -26.65 -25.25
C ASN A 145 -1.85 -26.51 -23.80
N LEU A 146 -2.61 -27.49 -23.32
CA LEU A 146 -3.22 -27.45 -21.98
C LEU A 146 -2.20 -27.15 -20.87
N LYS A 147 -0.94 -27.58 -21.04
CA LYS A 147 0.15 -27.34 -20.10
C LYS A 147 0.50 -25.85 -20.02
N GLU A 148 0.64 -25.16 -21.14
CA GLU A 148 0.94 -23.73 -21.17
C GLU A 148 -0.19 -22.89 -20.57
N ARG A 149 -1.46 -23.24 -20.87
CA ARG A 149 -2.63 -22.59 -20.24
C ARG A 149 -2.65 -22.77 -18.72
N ALA A 150 -2.26 -23.95 -18.24
CA ALA A 150 -2.11 -24.21 -16.81
C ALA A 150 -0.97 -23.38 -16.20
N ILE A 151 0.19 -23.32 -16.85
CA ILE A 151 1.34 -22.50 -16.41
C ILE A 151 0.94 -21.03 -16.29
N ASP A 152 0.28 -20.47 -17.31
CA ASP A 152 -0.16 -19.07 -17.29
C ASP A 152 -1.18 -18.80 -16.18
N ALA A 153 -2.12 -19.73 -15.96
CA ALA A 153 -3.10 -19.63 -14.88
C ALA A 153 -2.42 -19.66 -13.50
N PHE A 154 -1.47 -20.57 -13.28
CA PHE A 154 -0.70 -20.64 -12.04
C PHE A 154 0.23 -19.43 -11.86
N ALA A 155 0.81 -18.90 -12.93
CA ALA A 155 1.59 -17.67 -12.88
C ALA A 155 0.71 -16.49 -12.46
N GLY A 156 -0.48 -16.35 -13.05
CA GLY A 156 -1.47 -15.33 -12.66
C GLY A 156 -1.89 -15.45 -11.19
N VAL A 157 -2.07 -16.67 -10.68
CA VAL A 157 -2.31 -16.95 -9.26
C VAL A 157 -1.13 -16.47 -8.41
N GLY A 158 0.10 -16.89 -8.75
CA GLY A 158 1.31 -16.55 -8.01
C GLY A 158 1.56 -15.04 -7.94
N PHE A 159 1.37 -14.32 -9.04
CA PHE A 159 1.51 -12.86 -9.07
C PHE A 159 0.49 -12.16 -8.16
N GLN A 160 -0.77 -12.60 -8.17
CA GLN A 160 -1.79 -12.01 -7.29
C GLN A 160 -1.53 -12.35 -5.81
N LEU A 161 -1.15 -13.59 -5.49
CA LEU A 161 -0.75 -14.00 -4.14
C LEU A 161 0.52 -13.29 -3.65
N GLY A 162 1.43 -12.93 -4.56
CA GLY A 162 2.61 -12.11 -4.24
C GLY A 162 2.21 -10.80 -3.56
N CYS A 163 1.17 -10.11 -4.04
CA CYS A 163 0.63 -8.91 -3.39
C CYS A 163 0.08 -9.20 -1.98
N SER A 164 -0.47 -10.38 -1.74
CA SER A 164 -0.91 -10.78 -0.39
C SER A 164 0.26 -11.01 0.55
N ALA A 165 1.41 -11.48 0.05
CA ALA A 165 2.62 -11.60 0.86
C ALA A 165 3.10 -10.22 1.34
N TYR A 166 2.98 -9.18 0.51
CA TYR A 166 3.24 -7.80 0.95
C TYR A 166 2.33 -7.42 2.12
N PHE A 167 1.03 -7.71 2.06
CA PHE A 167 0.10 -7.39 3.15
C PHE A 167 0.49 -8.06 4.48
N GLU A 168 0.90 -9.32 4.46
CA GLU A 168 1.33 -10.00 5.70
C GLU A 168 2.55 -9.31 6.32
N LEU A 169 3.51 -8.84 5.51
CA LEU A 169 4.62 -8.01 6.01
C LEU A 169 4.12 -6.68 6.60
N TYR A 170 3.20 -5.98 5.91
CA TYR A 170 2.60 -4.74 6.42
C TYR A 170 1.90 -4.95 7.76
N LYS A 171 1.20 -6.07 7.92
CA LYS A 171 0.44 -6.39 9.13
C LYS A 171 1.34 -6.59 10.34
N GLU A 172 2.43 -7.34 10.20
CA GLU A 172 3.39 -7.57 11.29
C GLU A 172 4.04 -6.27 11.75
N LEU A 173 4.25 -5.33 10.83
CA LEU A 173 4.90 -4.05 11.13
C LEU A 173 3.96 -3.00 11.67
N ALA A 174 2.70 -3.04 11.25
CA ALA A 174 1.65 -2.21 11.79
C ALA A 174 1.44 -2.47 13.30
N CYS A 175 1.60 -3.72 13.75
CA CYS A 175 1.37 -4.15 15.12
C CYS A 175 2.63 -4.06 16.00
N SER A 176 2.43 -3.69 17.26
CA SER A 176 3.45 -3.78 18.29
C SER A 176 3.63 -5.22 18.76
N THR A 177 4.82 -5.47 19.27
CA THR A 177 5.16 -6.70 19.98
C THR A 177 5.55 -6.34 21.42
N LYS A 178 5.82 -7.36 22.25
CA LYS A 178 6.36 -7.16 23.60
C LYS A 178 7.67 -6.34 23.62
N TRP A 179 8.44 -6.35 22.54
CA TRP A 179 9.81 -5.82 22.50
C TRP A 179 9.95 -4.56 21.66
N ILE A 180 9.11 -4.41 20.63
CA ILE A 180 9.24 -3.36 19.61
C ILE A 180 7.86 -2.79 19.32
N LYS A 181 7.76 -1.46 19.34
CA LYS A 181 6.55 -0.73 18.93
C LYS A 181 6.36 -0.81 17.43
N GLY A 182 5.16 -1.20 17.00
CA GLY A 182 4.75 -1.19 15.60
C GLY A 182 4.57 0.23 15.07
N THR A 183 4.40 0.34 13.76
CA THR A 183 4.24 1.63 13.07
C THR A 183 3.04 2.41 13.61
N PHE A 184 1.90 1.78 13.89
CA PHE A 184 0.73 2.48 14.43
C PHE A 184 1.00 3.11 15.80
N GLU A 185 1.59 2.36 16.73
CA GLU A 185 1.91 2.88 18.06
C GLU A 185 2.96 4.00 17.97
N ARG A 186 4.02 3.81 17.19
CA ARG A 186 5.07 4.84 17.00
C ARG A 186 4.48 6.12 16.43
N LEU A 187 3.75 6.04 15.33
CA LEU A 187 3.15 7.20 14.68
C LEU A 187 2.13 7.90 15.57
N TYR A 188 1.37 7.14 16.35
CA TYR A 188 0.45 7.70 17.34
C TYR A 188 1.17 8.47 18.43
N ASP A 189 2.27 7.94 18.97
CA ASP A 189 3.06 8.65 19.97
C ASP A 189 3.59 9.98 19.43
N PHE A 190 4.10 9.97 18.19
CA PHE A 190 4.64 11.14 17.49
C PHE A 190 3.58 12.15 17.04
N GLU A 191 2.30 11.77 16.98
CA GLU A 191 1.23 12.66 16.52
C GLU A 191 1.09 13.88 17.45
N LYS A 192 1.11 15.08 16.84
CA LYS A 192 1.04 16.37 17.53
C LYS A 192 -0.36 16.97 17.48
N ASN A 193 -1.18 16.57 16.51
CA ASN A 193 -2.55 17.03 16.36
C ASN A 193 -3.47 16.30 17.36
N PRO A 194 -4.06 17.00 18.34
CA PRO A 194 -4.88 16.38 19.38
C PRO A 194 -6.19 15.78 18.83
N ASP A 195 -6.74 16.36 17.76
CA ASP A 195 -7.96 15.85 17.13
C ASP A 195 -7.70 14.54 16.40
N VAL A 196 -6.56 14.44 15.70
CA VAL A 196 -6.11 13.17 15.09
C VAL A 196 -5.84 12.13 16.17
N LYS A 197 -5.13 12.48 17.26
CA LYS A 197 -4.94 11.57 18.40
C LYS A 197 -6.28 11.04 18.93
N LYS A 198 -7.24 11.92 19.18
CA LYS A 198 -8.57 11.52 19.67
C LYS A 198 -9.31 10.61 18.69
N LEU A 199 -9.22 10.88 17.39
CA LEU A 199 -9.84 10.06 16.35
C LEU A 199 -9.27 8.63 16.33
N PHE A 200 -7.95 8.51 16.51
CA PHE A 200 -7.23 7.24 16.42
C PHE A 200 -7.14 6.46 17.74
N ASP A 201 -7.38 7.08 18.91
CA ASP A 201 -7.18 6.46 20.23
C ASP A 201 -7.76 5.04 20.37
N LYS A 202 -9.01 4.86 19.92
CA LYS A 202 -9.66 3.54 19.97
C LYS A 202 -9.11 2.58 18.92
N HIS A 203 -8.75 3.10 17.74
CA HIS A 203 -8.24 2.29 16.63
C HIS A 203 -6.86 1.71 16.95
N ILE A 204 -5.94 2.51 17.50
CA ILE A 204 -4.56 2.07 17.77
C ILE A 204 -4.51 0.95 18.82
N LYS A 205 -5.49 0.88 19.74
CA LYS A 205 -5.57 -0.19 20.74
C LYS A 205 -5.66 -1.61 20.17
N SER A 206 -6.09 -1.80 18.92
CA SER A 206 -6.06 -3.13 18.29
C SER A 206 -4.69 -3.51 17.71
N PHE A 207 -3.72 -2.60 17.74
CA PHE A 207 -2.37 -2.77 17.20
C PHE A 207 -1.29 -2.72 18.29
N ILE A 208 -1.67 -2.52 19.55
CA ILE A 208 -0.78 -2.58 20.73
C ILE A 208 -1.01 -3.91 21.45
#